data_AF-A0A4V1US44-F1
#
_entry.id   AF-A0A4V1US44-F1
#
_cell.length_a   1.000
_cell.length_b   1.000
_cell.length_c   1.000
_cell.angle_alpha   90.00
_cell.angle_beta   90.00
_cell.angle_gamma   90.00
#
_symmetry.space_group_name_H-M   'P 1'
#
loop_
_entity.id
_entity.type
_entity.pdbx_description
1 polymer ?
#
loop_
_entity_poly.entity_id
_entity_poly.type
_entity_poly.pdbx_seq_one_letter_code
_entity_poly.pdbx_strand_id
1 'polypeptide(L)'
;MKTYTFSTEQLLRTDIETAWNFFSTPKNLAVITPPELDFRILTALDEADITEGMIIDYTVKPLFGVPVRWKTEICDVEKPFYFSDRQLRGPYHT
;
A
#
# COMPACT_ATOMS: atom_id res chain seq x y z
N MET A 1 -24.65 -0.66 5.56
CA MET A 1 -24.01 -0.51 4.23
C MET A 1 -23.81 -1.88 3.62
N LYS A 2 -23.82 -1.99 2.29
CA LYS A 2 -23.50 -3.23 1.59
C LYS A 2 -21.99 -3.30 1.37
N THR A 3 -21.36 -4.39 1.77
CA THR A 3 -19.93 -4.65 1.55
C THR A 3 -19.73 -5.21 0.15
N TYR A 4 -18.69 -4.73 -0.55
CA TYR A 4 -18.26 -5.24 -1.84
C TYR A 4 -16.82 -5.74 -1.71
N THR A 5 -16.53 -6.91 -2.28
CA THR A 5 -15.19 -7.54 -2.20
C THR A 5 -14.66 -7.77 -3.60
N PHE A 6 -13.40 -7.41 -3.82
CA PHE A 6 -12.63 -7.71 -5.02
C PHE A 6 -11.43 -8.58 -4.61
N SER A 7 -11.19 -9.68 -5.33
CA SER A 7 -10.05 -10.58 -5.10
C SER A 7 -9.38 -10.90 -6.42
N THR A 8 -8.06 -10.90 -6.43
CA THR A 8 -7.23 -11.22 -7.58
C THR A 8 -5.93 -11.87 -7.12
N GLU A 9 -5.35 -12.70 -7.97
CA GLU A 9 -4.11 -13.43 -7.67
C GLU A 9 -3.16 -13.31 -8.87
N GLN A 10 -1.86 -13.16 -8.59
CA GLN A 10 -0.82 -13.10 -9.59
C GLN A 10 0.34 -14.02 -9.18
N LEU A 11 0.84 -14.81 -10.14
CA LEU A 11 2.03 -15.63 -9.94
C LEU A 11 3.30 -14.81 -10.19
N LEU A 12 4.19 -14.76 -9.20
CA LEU A 12 5.52 -14.16 -9.31
C LEU A 12 6.58 -15.25 -9.47
N ARG A 13 7.50 -15.07 -10.43
CA ARG A 13 8.62 -16.01 -10.67
C ARG A 13 9.82 -15.66 -9.79
N THR A 14 9.62 -15.73 -8.48
CA THR A 14 10.63 -15.40 -7.47
C THR A 14 10.40 -16.24 -6.21
N ASP A 15 11.38 -16.31 -5.32
CA ASP A 15 11.23 -16.89 -3.98
C ASP A 15 10.51 -15.91 -3.01
N ILE A 16 10.05 -16.45 -1.87
CA ILE A 16 9.26 -15.72 -0.88
C ILE A 16 10.06 -14.62 -0.17
N GLU A 17 11.37 -14.79 0.02
CA GLU A 17 12.20 -13.79 0.71
C GLU A 17 12.41 -12.57 -0.18
N THR A 18 12.72 -12.80 -1.46
CA THR A 18 12.84 -11.74 -2.46
C THR A 18 11.52 -10.99 -2.64
N ALA A 19 10.39 -11.71 -2.73
CA ALA A 19 9.07 -11.09 -2.80
C ALA A 19 8.78 -10.27 -1.54
N TRP A 20 8.96 -10.87 -0.36
CA TRP A 20 8.73 -10.21 0.92
C TRP A 20 9.52 -8.92 1.03
N ASN A 21 10.85 -8.96 0.87
CA ASN A 21 11.71 -7.79 0.98
C ASN A 21 11.28 -6.64 0.03
N PHE A 22 10.78 -6.99 -1.15
CA PHE A 22 10.28 -6.00 -2.09
C PHE A 22 8.95 -5.38 -1.62
N PHE A 23 7.95 -6.19 -1.29
CA PHE A 23 6.62 -5.69 -0.89
C PHE A 23 6.59 -5.10 0.52
N SER A 24 7.45 -5.57 1.42
CA SER A 24 7.59 -5.08 2.79
C SER A 24 8.34 -3.76 2.87
N THR A 25 8.96 -3.29 1.79
CA THR A 25 9.61 -1.97 1.73
C THR A 25 8.58 -0.93 1.28
N PRO A 26 8.09 -0.02 2.15
CA PRO A 26 6.97 0.84 1.79
C PRO A 26 7.32 1.88 0.70
N LYS A 27 8.61 2.17 0.47
CA LYS A 27 9.08 2.98 -0.66
C LYS A 27 8.77 2.33 -2.02
N ASN A 28 8.67 1.00 -2.09
CA ASN A 28 8.35 0.27 -3.33
C ASN A 28 6.87 0.34 -3.71
N LEU A 29 5.99 0.83 -2.83
CA LEU A 29 4.58 1.09 -3.18
C LEU A 29 4.46 2.01 -4.40
N ALA A 30 5.35 3.00 -4.51
CA ALA A 30 5.40 3.90 -5.66
C ALA A 30 5.80 3.18 -6.97
N VAL A 31 6.59 2.10 -6.89
CA VAL A 31 7.09 1.35 -8.05
C VAL A 31 6.00 0.46 -8.64
N ILE A 32 5.17 -0.16 -7.80
CA ILE A 32 4.07 -1.03 -8.24
C ILE A 32 2.80 -0.26 -8.60
N THR A 33 2.74 1.03 -8.29
CA THR A 33 1.58 1.88 -8.60
C THR A 33 1.71 2.45 -10.01
N PRO A 34 0.65 2.37 -10.86
CA PRO A 34 0.66 2.96 -12.19
C PRO A 34 1.13 4.44 -12.18
N PRO A 35 2.08 4.84 -13.05
CA PRO A 35 2.66 6.18 -13.05
C PRO A 35 1.64 7.33 -13.17
N GLU A 36 0.54 7.09 -13.88
CA GLU A 36 -0.56 8.04 -14.05
C GLU A 36 -1.25 8.44 -12.73
N LEU A 37 -1.16 7.60 -11.70
CA LEU A 37 -1.69 7.90 -10.37
C LEU A 37 -0.77 8.85 -9.59
N ASP A 38 0.44 9.15 -10.05
CA ASP A 38 1.38 10.09 -9.42
C ASP A 38 1.48 9.87 -7.90
N PHE A 39 1.74 8.61 -7.52
CA PHE A 39 1.82 8.19 -6.13
C PHE A 39 3.00 8.85 -5.44
N ARG A 40 2.74 9.66 -4.41
CA ARG A 40 3.78 10.37 -3.65
C ARG A 40 3.61 10.11 -2.17
N ILE A 41 4.62 9.49 -1.57
CA ILE A 41 4.68 9.27 -0.12
C ILE A 41 4.96 10.61 0.55
N LEU A 42 4.13 10.97 1.53
CA LEU A 42 4.29 12.17 2.36
C LEU A 42 4.93 11.85 3.71
N THR A 43 4.80 10.61 4.20
CA THR A 43 5.48 10.13 5.41
C THR A 43 6.98 9.99 5.15
N ALA A 44 7.81 10.48 6.08
CA ALA A 44 9.23 10.17 6.08
C ALA A 44 9.41 8.70 6.47
N LEU A 45 9.65 7.85 5.47
CA LEU A 45 9.95 6.43 5.69
C LEU A 45 11.45 6.24 5.86
N ASP A 46 11.83 5.57 6.94
CA ASP A 46 13.16 5.00 7.10
C ASP A 46 13.35 3.82 6.12
N GLU A 47 14.48 3.14 6.21
CA GLU A 47 14.74 1.92 5.44
C GLU A 47 14.17 0.67 6.12
N ALA A 48 13.25 0.84 7.08
CA ALA A 48 12.66 -0.27 7.81
C ALA A 48 11.59 -0.99 6.98
N ASP A 49 11.46 -2.29 7.25
CA ASP A 49 10.31 -3.09 6.82
C ASP A 49 9.01 -2.48 7.38
N ILE A 50 7.89 -2.72 6.69
CA ILE A 50 6.56 -2.49 7.26
C ILE A 50 6.42 -3.16 8.63
N THR A 51 5.70 -2.48 9.53
CA THR A 51 5.40 -2.99 10.86
C THR A 51 3.93 -2.76 11.17
N GLU A 52 3.37 -3.61 12.01
CA GLU A 52 2.01 -3.43 12.53
C GLU A 52 1.87 -2.05 13.20
N GLY A 53 0.76 -1.36 12.93
CA GLY A 53 0.49 0.01 13.40
C GLY A 53 1.20 1.13 12.63
N MET A 54 2.01 0.81 11.61
CA MET A 54 2.64 1.84 10.77
C MET A 54 1.58 2.64 10.01
N ILE A 55 1.68 3.98 10.09
CA ILE A 55 0.80 4.92 9.37
C ILE A 55 1.54 5.52 8.18
N ILE A 56 0.96 5.38 6.99
CA ILE A 56 1.52 5.92 5.75
C ILE A 56 0.55 6.94 5.15
N ASP A 57 1.01 8.18 5.03
CA ASP A 57 0.35 9.26 4.31
C ASP A 57 0.93 9.36 2.90
N TYR A 58 0.07 9.40 1.89
CA TYR A 58 0.46 9.59 0.49
C TYR A 58 -0.59 10.37 -0.29
N THR A 59 -0.23 10.80 -1.51
CA THR A 59 -1.17 11.36 -2.49
C THR A 59 -1.24 10.51 -3.73
N VAL A 60 -2.44 10.38 -4.32
CA VAL A 60 -2.68 9.75 -5.62
C VAL A 60 -3.64 10.60 -6.47
N LYS A 61 -3.63 10.40 -7.78
CA LYS A 61 -4.49 11.08 -8.77
C LYS A 61 -5.42 10.09 -9.47
N PRO A 62 -6.44 9.54 -8.78
CA PRO A 62 -7.29 8.49 -9.34
C PRO A 62 -8.21 8.98 -10.47
N LEU A 63 -8.55 10.29 -10.49
CA LEU A 63 -9.51 10.86 -11.43
C LEU A 63 -9.04 12.23 -11.93
N PHE A 64 -9.00 12.40 -13.26
CA PHE A 64 -8.74 13.68 -13.95
C PHE A 64 -7.51 14.47 -13.46
N GLY A 65 -6.49 13.79 -12.94
CA GLY A 65 -5.27 14.43 -12.44
C GLY A 65 -5.44 15.20 -11.12
N VAL A 66 -6.59 15.13 -10.46
CA VAL A 66 -6.82 15.80 -9.17
C VAL A 66 -6.19 15.00 -8.04
N PRO A 67 -5.26 15.58 -7.25
CA PRO A 67 -4.61 14.86 -6.17
C PRO A 67 -5.54 14.67 -4.98
N VAL A 68 -5.60 13.44 -4.47
CA VAL A 68 -6.33 13.04 -3.27
C VAL A 68 -5.32 12.59 -2.22
N ARG A 69 -5.46 13.08 -0.99
CA ARG A 69 -4.71 12.57 0.16
C ARG A 69 -5.31 11.27 0.66
N TRP A 70 -4.44 10.32 0.97
CA TRP A 70 -4.81 9.03 1.49
C TRP A 70 -3.89 8.67 2.65
N LYS A 71 -4.48 8.24 3.76
CA LYS A 71 -3.82 7.74 4.96
C LYS A 71 -4.24 6.30 5.20
N THR A 72 -3.27 5.40 5.31
CA THR A 72 -3.48 3.99 5.66
C THR A 72 -2.75 3.60 6.94
N GLU A 73 -3.20 2.51 7.55
CA GLU A 73 -2.58 1.83 8.69
C GLU A 73 -2.31 0.37 8.34
N ILE A 74 -1.09 -0.11 8.58
CA ILE A 74 -0.76 -1.53 8.50
C ILE A 74 -1.39 -2.25 9.70
N CYS A 75 -2.29 -3.21 9.45
CA CYS A 75 -3.13 -3.81 10.49
C CYS A 75 -2.62 -5.17 10.99
N ASP A 76 -2.13 -6.01 10.08
CA ASP A 76 -1.61 -7.34 10.42
C ASP A 76 -0.29 -7.54 9.68
N VAL A 77 0.69 -8.19 10.32
CA VAL A 77 1.97 -8.57 9.69
C VAL A 77 2.38 -9.97 10.15
N GLU A 78 2.42 -10.91 9.22
CA GLU A 78 2.96 -12.26 9.44
C GLU A 78 4.12 -12.50 8.47
N LYS A 79 5.33 -12.11 8.89
CA LYS A 79 6.53 -12.26 8.06
C LYS A 79 6.91 -13.74 7.87
N PRO A 80 7.21 -14.22 6.64
CA PRO A 80 7.25 -13.50 5.36
C PRO A 80 6.00 -13.77 4.47
N PHE A 81 4.86 -14.10 5.06
CA PHE A 81 3.70 -14.63 4.35
C PHE A 81 2.69 -13.56 3.92
N TYR A 82 2.33 -12.63 4.80
CA TYR A 82 1.40 -11.55 4.43
C TYR A 82 1.48 -10.33 5.35
N PHE A 83 0.87 -9.24 4.87
CA PHE A 83 0.48 -8.10 5.67
C PHE A 83 -0.80 -7.49 5.08
N SER A 84 -1.52 -6.71 5.88
CA SER A 84 -2.74 -6.02 5.47
C SER A 84 -2.65 -4.52 5.77
N ASP A 85 -3.36 -3.71 4.98
CA ASP A 85 -3.57 -2.30 5.29
C ASP A 85 -5.06 -1.95 5.33
N ARG A 86 -5.36 -0.87 6.04
CA ARG A 86 -6.70 -0.28 6.10
C ARG A 86 -6.62 1.23 5.89
N GLN A 87 -7.53 1.75 5.08
CA GLN A 87 -7.72 3.20 4.96
C GLN A 87 -8.19 3.79 6.30
N LEU A 88 -7.50 4.81 6.78
CA LEU A 88 -7.97 5.69 7.87
C LEU A 88 -8.66 6.94 7.32
N ARG A 89 -8.16 7.49 6.21
CA ARG A 89 -8.75 8.64 5.51
C ARG A 89 -8.42 8.55 4.03
N GLY A 90 -9.40 8.73 3.15
CA GLY A 90 -9.16 8.65 1.72
C GLY A 90 -10.44 8.75 0.91
N PRO A 91 -10.39 8.38 -0.38
CA PRO A 91 -11.52 8.52 -1.30
C PRO A 91 -12.65 7.51 -1.07
N TYR A 92 -12.39 6.42 -0.33
CA TYR A 92 -13.41 5.41 -0.06
C TYR A 92 -14.16 5.68 1.25
N HIS A 93 -15.42 5.24 1.31
CA HIS A 93 -16.17 5.22 2.56
C HIS A 93 -15.72 4.01 3.40
N THR A 94 -15.16 4.30 4.57
CA THR A 94 -14.84 3.33 5.63
C THR A 94 -15.97 3.26 6.64
#